data_AF-A0A0D3J5S3-F1
#
_entry.id   AF-A0A0D3J5S3-F1
#
_cell.length_a   1.000
_cell.length_b   1.000
_cell.length_c   1.000
_cell.angle_alpha   90.00
_cell.angle_beta   90.00
_cell.angle_gamma   90.00
#
_symmetry.space_group_name_H-M   'P 1'
#
loop_
_entity.id
_entity.type
_entity.pdbx_description
1 polymer ?
#
loop_
_entity_poly.entity_id
_entity_poly.type
_entity_poly.pdbx_seq_one_letter_code
_entity_poly.pdbx_strand_id
1 'polypeptide(L)'
;MENKKREPRPSKPFPCPKKQLGLPVEAAVAPFEPAMVFGLTPSLYVKAGSFIFGAYGVQMLLVPSNMMTDHFEAHICAPATKYTDFWIRGQSVSIATVVYCMTKLPEDVAAKALLGLSAGIAVLYPFNAKFGYLSSLEVKYPMHYVPEALMLGLTVAGVLALK
;
A
#
# COMPACT_ATOMS: atom_id res chain seq x y z
N MET A 1 -49.78 -29.88 32.08
CA MET A 1 -48.67 -30.27 31.18
C MET A 1 -47.41 -29.62 31.72
N GLU A 2 -46.48 -30.45 32.20
CA GLU A 2 -45.37 -30.08 33.07
C GLU A 2 -44.18 -29.56 32.25
N ASN A 3 -43.69 -28.36 32.59
CA ASN A 3 -42.64 -27.66 31.86
C ASN A 3 -41.27 -28.13 32.36
N LYS A 4 -40.69 -29.12 31.69
CA LYS A 4 -39.41 -29.73 32.09
C LYS A 4 -38.24 -28.78 31.79
N LYS A 5 -37.78 -28.07 32.83
CA LYS A 5 -36.60 -27.21 32.83
C LYS A 5 -35.37 -28.02 32.39
N ARG A 6 -34.77 -27.71 31.23
CA ARG A 6 -33.52 -28.35 30.79
C ARG A 6 -32.35 -27.77 31.57
N GLU A 7 -31.60 -28.64 32.25
CA GLU A 7 -30.33 -28.26 32.89
C GLU A 7 -29.24 -28.02 31.83
N PRO A 8 -28.32 -27.06 32.07
CA PRO A 8 -27.17 -26.84 31.18
C PRO A 8 -26.15 -27.98 31.31
N ARG A 9 -25.67 -28.48 30.16
CA ARG A 9 -24.59 -29.49 30.11
C ARG A 9 -23.27 -28.86 30.58
N PRO A 10 -22.46 -29.57 31.39
CA PRO A 10 -21.13 -29.09 31.76
C PRO A 10 -20.23 -29.04 30.51
N SER A 11 -19.62 -27.88 30.27
CA SER A 11 -18.61 -27.70 29.21
C SER A 11 -17.34 -28.44 29.59
N LYS A 12 -16.87 -29.35 28.72
CA LYS A 12 -15.55 -29.97 28.89
C LYS A 12 -14.47 -28.88 28.78
N PRO A 13 -13.45 -28.86 29.65
CA PRO A 13 -12.36 -27.89 29.53
C PRO A 13 -11.58 -28.13 28.23
N PHE A 14 -11.31 -27.05 27.49
CA PHE A 14 -10.39 -27.07 26.35
C PHE A 14 -8.98 -27.40 26.86
N PRO A 15 -8.26 -28.37 26.26
CA PRO A 15 -6.88 -28.62 26.63
C PRO A 15 -6.00 -27.44 26.22
N CYS A 16 -5.22 -26.94 27.19
CA CYS A 16 -4.18 -25.94 26.98
C CYS A 16 -3.08 -26.52 26.07
N PRO A 17 -2.58 -25.80 25.04
CA PRO A 17 -1.58 -26.35 24.14
C PRO A 17 -0.26 -26.59 24.87
N LYS A 18 0.21 -27.84 24.82
CA LYS A 18 1.50 -28.26 25.37
C LYS A 18 2.63 -27.53 24.63
N LYS A 19 3.53 -26.93 25.39
CA LYS A 19 4.81 -26.34 24.95
C LYS A 19 5.55 -27.32 24.04
N GLN A 20 5.61 -27.04 22.73
CA GLN A 20 6.44 -27.83 21.81
C GLN A 20 7.90 -27.44 22.05
N LEU A 21 8.66 -28.40 22.57
CA LEU A 21 10.09 -28.33 22.74
C LEU A 21 10.78 -28.65 21.41
N GLY A 22 11.64 -27.75 20.95
CA GLY A 22 12.87 -28.05 20.21
C GLY A 22 12.77 -28.73 18.84
N LEU A 23 12.81 -27.92 17.78
CA LEU A 23 13.47 -28.29 16.53
C LEU A 23 14.35 -27.11 16.08
N PRO A 24 15.62 -27.33 15.69
CA PRO A 24 16.46 -26.26 15.17
C PRO A 24 15.97 -25.92 13.76
N VAL A 25 15.34 -24.76 13.60
CA VAL A 25 15.10 -24.20 12.26
C VAL A 25 16.35 -23.43 11.89
N GLU A 26 17.38 -24.16 11.47
CA GLU A 26 18.52 -23.57 10.78
C GLU A 26 18.69 -24.30 9.45
N ALA A 27 17.89 -23.86 8.47
CA ALA A 27 18.33 -23.83 7.10
C ALA A 27 18.66 -22.35 6.82
N ALA A 28 19.92 -21.99 7.04
CA ALA A 28 20.48 -20.73 6.60
C ALA A 28 20.36 -20.68 5.06
N VAL A 29 19.32 -20.01 4.56
CA VAL A 29 19.27 -19.59 3.17
C VAL A 29 20.30 -18.47 3.06
N ALA A 30 21.40 -18.73 2.37
CA ALA A 30 22.42 -17.72 2.11
C ALA A 30 21.76 -16.46 1.53
N PRO A 31 22.14 -15.26 1.97
CA PRO A 31 21.59 -14.03 1.42
C PRO A 31 21.89 -13.99 -0.09
N PHE A 32 20.82 -13.92 -0.89
CA PHE A 32 20.91 -13.47 -2.27
C PHE A 32 21.37 -12.02 -2.21
N GLU A 33 22.63 -11.76 -2.58
CA GLU A 33 23.12 -10.39 -2.73
C GLU A 33 22.62 -9.88 -4.09
N PRO A 34 21.61 -8.98 -4.13
CA PRO A 34 21.24 -8.37 -5.40
C PRO A 34 22.43 -7.56 -5.88
N ALA A 35 22.94 -7.93 -7.05
CA ALA A 35 24.03 -7.22 -7.70
C ALA A 35 23.66 -5.73 -7.82
N MET A 36 24.59 -4.86 -7.43
CA MET A 36 24.41 -3.42 -7.44
C MET A 36 24.23 -2.91 -8.87
N VAL A 37 22.98 -2.71 -9.31
CA VAL A 37 22.66 -2.05 -10.58
C VAL A 37 22.33 -0.59 -10.27
N PHE A 38 23.21 0.33 -10.69
CA PHE A 38 23.09 1.79 -10.47
C PHE A 38 22.98 2.26 -9.00
N GLY A 39 23.43 1.47 -8.02
CA GLY A 39 23.35 1.82 -6.60
C GLY A 39 21.96 1.69 -5.98
N LEU A 40 21.00 1.12 -6.71
CA LEU A 40 19.64 0.88 -6.21
C LEU A 40 19.56 -0.48 -5.52
N THR A 41 19.43 -0.48 -4.19
CA THR A 41 19.22 -1.69 -3.40
C THR A 41 17.74 -1.85 -3.02
N PRO A 42 17.25 -3.08 -2.73
CA PRO A 42 15.90 -3.27 -2.19
C PRO A 42 15.67 -2.41 -0.94
N SER A 43 16.65 -2.33 -0.05
CA SER A 43 16.62 -1.45 1.13
C SER A 43 16.40 0.02 0.79
N LEU A 44 17.14 0.55 -0.18
CA LEU A 44 17.00 1.94 -0.61
C LEU A 44 15.63 2.18 -1.25
N TYR A 45 15.18 1.25 -2.10
CA TYR A 45 13.87 1.32 -2.73
C TYR A 45 12.73 1.31 -1.69
N VAL A 46 12.77 0.41 -0.71
CA VAL A 46 11.78 0.33 0.38
C VAL A 46 11.75 1.61 1.19
N LYS A 47 12.92 2.16 1.56
CA LYS A 47 13.00 3.42 2.32
C LYS A 47 12.45 4.60 1.52
N ALA A 48 12.87 4.75 0.27
CA ALA A 48 12.43 5.84 -0.60
C ALA A 48 10.92 5.77 -0.87
N GLY A 49 10.41 4.60 -1.24
CA GLY A 49 8.97 4.41 -1.47
C GLY A 49 8.15 4.60 -0.20
N SER A 50 8.61 4.08 0.95
CA SER A 50 7.94 4.29 2.24
C SER A 50 7.87 5.78 2.61
N PHE A 51 8.94 6.54 2.35
CA PHE A 51 8.94 7.98 2.55
C PHE A 51 7.95 8.69 1.62
N ILE A 52 7.96 8.37 0.32
CA ILE A 52 7.06 8.99 -0.67
C ILE A 52 5.60 8.68 -0.33
N PHE A 53 5.25 7.42 -0.13
CA PHE A 53 3.89 7.03 0.24
C PHE A 53 3.49 7.59 1.61
N GLY A 54 4.41 7.65 2.58
CA GLY A 54 4.18 8.29 3.86
C GLY A 54 3.84 9.79 3.71
N ALA A 55 4.60 10.52 2.90
CA ALA A 55 4.36 11.93 2.62
C ALA A 55 3.01 12.15 1.93
N TYR A 56 2.67 11.33 0.93
CA TYR A 56 1.35 11.37 0.30
C TYR A 56 0.23 11.01 1.27
N GLY A 57 0.43 10.03 2.15
CA GLY A 57 -0.54 9.70 3.21
C GLY A 57 -0.83 10.88 4.13
N VAL A 58 0.21 11.63 4.53
CA VAL A 58 0.06 12.88 5.30
C VAL A 58 -0.70 13.94 4.50
N GLN A 59 -0.39 14.12 3.21
CA GLN A 59 -1.13 15.06 2.36
C GLN A 59 -2.61 14.67 2.21
N MET A 60 -2.90 13.39 1.98
CA MET A 60 -4.27 12.87 1.93
C MET A 60 -5.03 13.13 3.24
N LEU A 61 -4.34 13.10 4.39
CA LEU A 61 -4.95 13.39 5.68
C LEU A 61 -5.20 14.90 5.88
N LEU A 62 -4.23 15.76 5.55
CA LEU A 62 -4.27 17.17 5.91
C LEU A 62 -4.94 18.05 4.84
N VAL A 63 -4.65 17.78 3.57
CA VAL A 63 -5.06 18.57 2.40
C VAL A 63 -5.67 17.66 1.32
N PRO A 64 -6.74 16.90 1.62
CA PRO A 64 -7.29 15.89 0.70
C PRO A 64 -7.75 16.46 -0.63
N SER A 65 -8.30 17.68 -0.63
CA SER A 65 -8.85 18.30 -1.84
C SER A 65 -7.78 18.49 -2.92
N ASN A 66 -6.52 18.72 -2.54
CA ASN A 66 -5.40 18.86 -3.45
C ASN A 66 -5.19 17.62 -4.34
N MET A 67 -5.52 16.42 -3.85
CA MET A 67 -5.39 15.18 -4.64
C MET A 67 -6.29 15.20 -5.89
N MET A 68 -7.35 16.01 -5.88
CA MET A 68 -8.25 16.20 -7.01
C MET A 68 -7.95 17.52 -7.74
N THR A 69 -7.81 18.62 -7.02
CA THR A 69 -7.75 19.96 -7.62
C THR A 69 -6.43 20.25 -8.33
N ASP A 70 -5.35 19.58 -7.94
CA ASP A 70 -4.03 19.84 -8.52
C ASP A 70 -3.85 19.11 -9.86
N HIS A 71 -4.54 17.97 -10.04
CA HIS A 71 -4.32 17.05 -11.17
C HIS A 71 -5.48 16.96 -12.15
N PHE A 72 -6.66 17.47 -11.79
CA PHE A 72 -7.86 17.42 -12.64
C PHE A 72 -8.46 18.80 -12.78
N GLU A 73 -9.21 19.01 -13.87
CA GLU A 73 -10.08 20.17 -14.02
C GLU A 73 -11.34 20.00 -13.15
N ALA A 74 -11.13 19.78 -11.85
CA ALA A 74 -12.17 19.44 -10.88
C ALA A 74 -13.29 20.50 -10.86
N HIS A 75 -12.95 21.77 -11.06
CA HIS A 75 -13.92 22.86 -11.11
C HIS A 75 -14.83 22.85 -12.36
N ILE A 76 -14.51 22.08 -13.39
CA ILE A 76 -15.25 21.99 -14.65
C ILE A 76 -16.00 20.66 -14.75
N CYS A 77 -15.37 19.54 -14.37
CA CYS A 77 -15.88 18.20 -14.70
C CYS A 77 -16.32 17.34 -13.51
N ALA A 78 -15.76 17.55 -12.31
CA ALA A 78 -16.16 16.87 -11.08
C ALA A 78 -15.54 17.57 -9.86
N PRO A 79 -16.24 18.50 -9.19
CA PRO A 79 -15.66 19.30 -8.12
C PRO A 79 -15.23 18.40 -6.97
N ALA A 80 -14.09 18.74 -6.36
CA ALA A 80 -13.71 18.16 -5.07
C ALA A 80 -14.85 18.44 -4.09
N THR A 81 -15.52 17.37 -3.65
CA THR A 81 -16.64 17.44 -2.72
C THR A 81 -16.19 17.03 -1.33
N LYS A 82 -17.00 17.37 -0.32
CA LYS A 82 -16.79 16.86 1.05
C LYS A 82 -16.80 15.32 1.10
N TYR A 83 -17.49 14.66 0.17
CA TYR A 83 -17.50 13.19 0.07
C TYR A 83 -16.17 12.64 -0.47
N THR A 84 -15.59 13.27 -1.51
CA THR A 84 -14.27 12.85 -2.01
C THR A 84 -13.19 13.12 -0.97
N ASP A 85 -13.25 14.26 -0.27
CA ASP A 85 -12.32 14.58 0.82
C ASP A 85 -12.39 13.54 1.94
N PHE A 86 -13.60 13.11 2.32
CA PHE A 86 -13.81 12.06 3.32
C PHE A 86 -13.12 10.75 2.91
N TRP A 87 -13.32 10.31 1.65
CA TRP A 87 -12.70 9.09 1.14
C TRP A 87 -11.17 9.17 1.07
N ILE A 88 -10.64 10.31 0.63
CA ILE A 88 -9.19 10.53 0.55
C ILE A 88 -8.55 10.55 1.94
N ARG A 89 -9.17 11.22 2.92
CA ARG A 89 -8.72 11.16 4.33
C ARG A 89 -8.77 9.73 4.85
N GLY A 90 -9.81 8.97 4.52
CA GLY A 90 -9.88 7.55 4.86
C GLY A 90 -8.69 6.74 4.31
N GLN A 91 -8.29 6.99 3.06
CA GLN A 91 -7.14 6.32 2.46
C GLN A 91 -5.80 6.60 3.13
N SER A 92 -5.64 7.76 3.80
CA SER A 92 -4.43 8.04 4.57
C SER A 92 -4.13 6.97 5.63
N VAL A 93 -5.17 6.36 6.21
CA VAL A 93 -5.03 5.29 7.21
C VAL A 93 -4.47 4.02 6.57
N SER A 94 -4.98 3.64 5.39
CA SER A 94 -4.50 2.47 4.65
C SER A 94 -3.05 2.68 4.21
N ILE A 95 -2.70 3.86 3.69
CA ILE A 95 -1.32 4.19 3.31
C ILE A 95 -0.39 4.18 4.52
N ALA A 96 -0.78 4.78 5.64
CA ALA A 96 0.01 4.75 6.88
C ALA A 96 0.26 3.31 7.36
N THR A 97 -0.76 2.46 7.27
CA THR A 97 -0.65 1.03 7.62
C THR A 97 0.33 0.30 6.70
N VAL A 98 0.24 0.54 5.38
CA VAL A 98 1.15 -0.06 4.40
C VAL A 98 2.60 0.37 4.66
N VAL A 99 2.84 1.67 4.89
CA VAL A 99 4.17 2.21 5.23
C VAL A 99 4.69 1.60 6.53
N TYR A 100 3.84 1.49 7.56
CA TYR A 100 4.20 0.79 8.80
C TYR A 100 4.59 -0.67 8.52
N CYS A 101 3.82 -1.41 7.73
CA CYS A 101 4.14 -2.78 7.34
C CYS A 101 5.50 -2.88 6.62
N MET A 102 5.86 -1.93 5.76
CA MET A 102 7.17 -1.90 5.10
C MET A 102 8.34 -1.84 6.10
N THR A 103 8.13 -1.32 7.31
CA THR A 103 9.16 -1.29 8.38
C THR A 103 9.29 -2.61 9.16
N LYS A 104 8.34 -3.54 8.97
CA LYS A 104 8.24 -4.79 9.74
C LYS A 104 8.46 -6.03 8.90
N LEU A 105 8.18 -5.95 7.60
CA LEU A 105 8.35 -7.07 6.69
C LEU A 105 9.84 -7.34 6.42
N PRO A 106 10.22 -8.60 6.13
CA PRO A 106 11.52 -8.91 5.57
C PRO A 106 11.77 -8.08 4.30
N GLU A 107 13.01 -7.65 4.07
CA GLU A 107 13.34 -6.68 3.02
C GLU A 107 12.88 -7.10 1.62
N ASP A 108 13.13 -8.36 1.24
CA ASP A 108 12.67 -8.92 -0.05
C ASP A 108 11.14 -8.84 -0.20
N VAL A 109 10.40 -9.19 0.86
CA VAL A 109 8.94 -9.15 0.87
C VAL A 109 8.44 -7.70 0.79
N ALA A 110 9.07 -6.79 1.53
CA ALA A 110 8.74 -5.37 1.51
C ALA A 110 8.98 -4.76 0.12
N ALA A 111 10.11 -5.06 -0.51
CA ALA A 111 10.45 -4.56 -1.84
C ALA A 111 9.47 -5.07 -2.91
N LYS A 112 9.12 -6.36 -2.89
CA LYS A 112 8.10 -6.94 -3.78
C LYS A 112 6.72 -6.33 -3.54
N ALA A 113 6.31 -6.18 -2.28
CA ALA A 113 5.03 -5.55 -1.93
C ALA A 113 4.98 -4.09 -2.39
N LEU A 114 6.06 -3.33 -2.22
CA LEU A 114 6.16 -1.95 -2.66
C LEU A 114 6.16 -1.81 -4.18
N LEU A 115 6.80 -2.73 -4.92
CA LEU A 115 6.67 -2.80 -6.38
C LEU A 115 5.22 -3.08 -6.79
N GLY A 116 4.56 -4.04 -6.15
CA GLY A 116 3.15 -4.33 -6.41
C GLY A 116 2.24 -3.12 -6.16
N LEU A 117 2.44 -2.42 -5.03
CA LEU A 117 1.73 -1.19 -4.71
C LEU A 117 1.98 -0.10 -5.75
N SER A 118 3.24 0.13 -6.12
CA SER A 118 3.64 1.17 -7.06
C SER A 118 3.06 0.91 -8.45
N ALA A 119 3.18 -0.31 -8.96
CA ALA A 119 2.61 -0.70 -10.25
C ALA A 119 1.08 -0.62 -10.25
N GLY A 120 0.43 -1.10 -9.18
CA GLY A 120 -1.02 -1.06 -9.02
C GLY A 120 -1.55 0.37 -9.03
N ILE A 121 -0.93 1.26 -8.26
CA ILE A 121 -1.29 2.69 -8.26
C ILE A 121 -0.97 3.33 -9.60
N ALA A 122 0.20 3.07 -10.19
CA ALA A 122 0.60 3.65 -11.47
C ALA A 122 -0.45 3.41 -12.55
N VAL A 123 -0.87 2.15 -12.67
CA VAL A 123 -1.95 1.73 -13.55
C VAL A 123 -3.22 2.47 -13.11
N LEU A 124 -3.82 2.08 -11.97
CA LEU A 124 -5.17 2.47 -11.58
C LEU A 124 -5.42 3.97 -11.46
N TYR A 125 -4.39 4.77 -11.18
CA TYR A 125 -4.53 6.19 -10.87
C TYR A 125 -4.04 7.08 -12.04
N PRO A 126 -2.76 7.52 -12.12
CA PRO A 126 -2.39 8.53 -13.12
C PRO A 126 -2.52 8.03 -14.55
N PHE A 127 -2.22 6.75 -14.83
CA PHE A 127 -2.35 6.21 -16.18
C PHE A 127 -3.80 5.87 -16.55
N ASN A 128 -4.64 5.45 -15.60
CA ASN A 128 -6.08 5.38 -15.86
C ASN A 128 -6.66 6.75 -16.22
N ALA A 129 -6.30 7.76 -15.44
CA ALA A 129 -6.75 9.13 -15.68
C ALA A 129 -6.33 9.63 -17.06
N LYS A 130 -5.09 9.33 -17.48
CA LYS A 130 -4.55 9.74 -18.78
C LYS A 130 -5.14 8.97 -19.97
N PHE A 131 -5.19 7.63 -19.88
CA PHE A 131 -5.52 6.77 -21.01
C PHE A 131 -7.00 6.32 -21.02
N GLY A 132 -7.73 6.56 -19.93
CA GLY A 132 -9.17 6.34 -19.85
C GLY A 132 -9.61 4.89 -19.94
N TYR A 133 -8.79 3.93 -19.50
CA TYR A 133 -9.10 2.50 -19.73
C TYR A 133 -10.23 1.96 -18.84
N LEU A 134 -10.54 2.59 -17.69
CA LEU A 134 -11.77 2.36 -16.90
C LEU A 134 -12.74 3.54 -16.98
N SER A 135 -12.21 4.76 -17.00
CA SER A 135 -13.00 5.98 -16.98
C SER A 135 -12.18 7.14 -17.55
N SER A 136 -12.74 7.87 -18.51
CA SER A 136 -12.10 9.05 -19.09
C SER A 136 -12.18 10.23 -18.12
N LEU A 137 -11.04 10.82 -17.78
CA LEU A 137 -10.94 11.96 -16.88
C LEU A 137 -10.19 13.10 -17.56
N GLU A 138 -10.66 14.33 -17.36
CA GLU A 138 -9.95 15.52 -17.84
C GLU A 138 -8.81 15.86 -16.88
N VAL A 139 -7.60 15.49 -17.31
CA VAL A 139 -6.35 15.70 -16.57
C VAL A 139 -5.79 17.10 -16.84
N LYS A 140 -5.21 17.71 -15.81
CA LYS A 140 -4.63 19.05 -15.87
C LYS A 140 -3.13 18.99 -16.10
N TYR A 141 -2.67 19.42 -17.26
CA TYR A 141 -1.24 19.56 -17.55
C TYR A 141 -0.75 20.99 -17.28
N PRO A 142 0.51 21.18 -16.79
CA PRO A 142 1.56 20.18 -16.62
C PRO A 142 1.50 19.38 -15.30
N MET A 143 0.59 19.70 -14.37
CA MET A 143 0.58 19.11 -13.03
C MET A 143 0.40 17.58 -13.03
N HIS A 144 -0.36 17.03 -13.97
CA HIS A 144 -0.56 15.58 -14.07
C HIS A 144 0.70 14.81 -14.50
N TYR A 145 1.73 15.48 -15.04
CA TYR A 145 3.03 14.83 -15.30
C TYR A 145 3.71 14.36 -14.01
N VAL A 146 3.45 15.01 -12.87
CA VAL A 146 4.08 14.68 -11.59
C VAL A 146 3.73 13.26 -11.14
N PRO A 147 2.44 12.89 -10.97
CA PRO A 147 2.10 11.52 -10.57
C PRO A 147 2.43 10.49 -11.66
N GLU A 148 2.37 10.84 -12.95
CA GLU A 148 2.81 9.94 -14.03
C GLU A 148 4.30 9.59 -13.91
N ALA A 149 5.16 10.59 -13.83
CA ALA A 149 6.61 10.40 -13.77
C ALA A 149 7.04 9.74 -12.46
N LEU A 150 6.43 10.14 -11.33
CA LEU A 150 6.71 9.56 -10.03
C LEU A 150 6.37 8.06 -10.01
N MET A 151 5.18 7.69 -10.46
CA MET A 151 4.73 6.30 -10.40
C MET A 151 5.43 5.41 -11.42
N LEU A 152 5.75 5.93 -12.62
CA LEU A 152 6.61 5.25 -13.57
C LEU A 152 8.01 5.04 -12.99
N GLY A 153 8.60 6.09 -12.41
CA GLY A 153 9.92 6.06 -11.81
C GLY A 153 10.02 5.06 -10.67
N LEU A 154 9.05 5.05 -9.75
CA LEU A 154 8.99 4.07 -8.66
C LEU A 154 8.82 2.64 -9.18
N THR A 155 7.98 2.42 -10.19
CA THR A 155 7.77 1.09 -10.77
C THR A 155 9.05 0.58 -11.43
N VAL A 156 9.71 1.40 -12.24
CA VAL A 156 10.99 1.04 -12.88
C VAL A 156 12.08 0.82 -11.84
N ALA A 157 12.18 1.69 -10.83
CA ALA A 157 13.12 1.55 -9.72
C ALA A 157 12.92 0.23 -8.96
N GLY A 158 11.67 -0.15 -8.67
CA GLY A 158 11.36 -1.42 -8.01
C GLY A 158 11.76 -2.63 -8.85
N VAL A 159 11.52 -2.59 -10.17
CA VAL A 159 11.99 -3.64 -11.09
C VAL A 159 13.52 -3.73 -11.11
N LEU A 160 14.22 -2.60 -11.09
CA LEU A 160 15.69 -2.59 -11.09
C LEU A 160 16.28 -3.04 -9.75
N ALA A 161 15.64 -2.70 -8.63
CA ALA A 161 16.10 -3.08 -7.29
C ALA A 161 15.93 -4.58 -6.98
N LEU A 162 15.01 -5.26 -7.67
CA LEU A 162 14.66 -6.67 -7.46
C LEU A 162 15.27 -7.63 -8.51
N LYS A 163 16.02 -7.10 -9.47
CA LYS A 163 16.76 -7.89 -10.48
C LYS A 163 18.09 -8.37 -9.91
#